data_AF-A0A497PTR5-F1
#
_entry.id   AF-A0A497PTR5-F1
#
_cell.length_a   1.000
_cell.length_b   1.000
_cell.length_c   1.000
_cell.angle_alpha   90.00
_cell.angle_beta   90.00
_cell.angle_gamma   90.00
#
_symmetry.space_group_name_H-M   'P 1'
#
loop_
_entity.id
_entity.type
_entity.pdbx_description
1 polymer ?
#
loop_
_entity_poly.entity_id
_entity_poly.type
_entity_poly.pdbx_seq_one_letter_code
_entity_poly.pdbx_strand_id
1 'polypeptide(L)'
;MPKTKGLTLKQSKFLKKYFETGNGTEAALYAYDTDDIGSAAQIAYENLIKLDSHVKTLMEKKGLSLGRLVDVLDDGLEANRVISAVNTGKQASGATSDFIEVPDHAVRHKFLETAGKWLGVQKEADVNIQVNVKQILGGKTVRSNDGDTQIVEAEQED
;
A
#
# COMPACT_ATOMS: atom_id res chain seq x y z
N MET A 1 -8.86 1.05 -35.86
CA MET A 1 -8.92 0.33 -34.57
C MET A 1 -7.51 -0.13 -34.22
N PRO A 2 -7.00 0.08 -32.99
CA PRO A 2 -5.68 -0.39 -32.60
C PRO A 2 -5.65 -1.92 -32.68
N LYS A 3 -4.63 -2.48 -33.36
CA LYS A 3 -4.46 -3.93 -33.55
C LYS A 3 -4.44 -4.62 -32.18
N THR A 4 -5.38 -5.51 -31.93
CA THR A 4 -5.30 -6.51 -30.86
C THR A 4 -4.14 -7.46 -31.20
N LYS A 5 -2.92 -7.09 -30.81
CA LYS A 5 -1.79 -8.03 -30.78
C LYS A 5 -2.14 -9.08 -29.73
N GLY A 6 -2.51 -10.28 -30.17
CA GLY A 6 -2.68 -11.43 -29.29
C GLY A 6 -1.40 -11.70 -28.51
N LEU A 7 -1.54 -12.33 -27.33
CA LEU A 7 -0.39 -12.65 -26.48
C LEU A 7 0.60 -13.56 -27.20
N THR A 8 1.89 -13.26 -27.03
CA THR A 8 2.94 -14.21 -27.38
C THR A 8 2.97 -15.39 -26.39
N LEU A 9 3.55 -16.52 -26.80
CA LEU A 9 3.64 -17.71 -25.94
C LEU A 9 4.36 -17.41 -24.61
N LYS A 10 5.44 -16.61 -24.65
CA LYS A 10 6.20 -16.19 -23.46
C LYS A 10 5.35 -15.33 -22.53
N GLN A 11 4.63 -14.35 -23.07
CA GLN A 11 3.73 -13.49 -22.29
C GLN A 11 2.57 -14.27 -21.67
N SER A 12 2.05 -15.28 -22.38
CA SER A 12 1.01 -16.15 -21.84
C SER A 12 1.51 -17.00 -20.68
N LYS A 13 2.70 -17.60 -20.81
CA LYS A 13 3.37 -18.31 -19.70
C LYS A 13 3.64 -17.41 -18.51
N PHE A 14 4.12 -16.18 -18.77
CA PHE A 14 4.37 -15.17 -17.76
C PHE A 14 3.10 -14.85 -16.97
N LEU A 15 2.00 -14.49 -17.64
CA LEU A 15 0.75 -14.17 -16.95
C LEU A 15 0.21 -15.36 -16.16
N LYS A 16 0.27 -16.57 -16.70
CA LYS A 16 -0.15 -17.77 -15.98
C LYS A 16 0.59 -17.92 -14.65
N LYS A 17 1.93 -17.87 -14.70
CA LYS A 17 2.76 -18.00 -13.50
C LYS A 17 2.57 -16.81 -12.54
N TYR A 18 2.38 -15.60 -13.07
CA TYR A 18 2.11 -14.40 -12.28
C TYR A 18 0.81 -14.51 -11.48
N PHE A 19 -0.27 -15.00 -12.08
CA PHE A 19 -1.54 -15.21 -11.37
C PHE A 19 -1.51 -16.39 -10.39
N GLU A 20 -0.56 -17.32 -10.56
CA GLU A 20 -0.34 -18.43 -9.62
C GLU A 20 0.46 -17.99 -8.38
N THR A 21 1.49 -17.14 -8.55
CA THR A 21 2.44 -16.82 -7.47
C THR A 21 2.29 -15.41 -6.90
N GLY A 22 1.67 -14.48 -7.63
CA GLY A 22 1.64 -13.05 -7.29
C GLY A 22 2.99 -12.35 -7.42
N ASN A 23 4.03 -13.02 -7.92
CA ASN A 23 5.38 -12.49 -8.01
C ASN A 23 5.82 -12.33 -9.48
N GLY A 24 5.99 -11.07 -9.91
CA GLY A 24 6.39 -10.73 -11.28
C GLY A 24 7.79 -11.25 -11.63
N THR A 25 8.75 -11.14 -10.72
CA THR A 25 10.13 -11.57 -10.95
C THR A 25 10.21 -13.08 -11.11
N GLU A 26 9.52 -13.85 -10.26
CA GLU A 26 9.46 -15.31 -10.40
C GLU A 26 8.80 -15.73 -11.72
N ALA A 27 7.73 -15.05 -12.11
CA ALA A 27 7.07 -15.29 -13.39
C ALA A 27 7.98 -14.99 -14.58
N ALA A 28 8.83 -13.97 -14.49
CA ALA A 28 9.80 -13.62 -15.52
C ALA A 28 10.92 -14.66 -15.65
N LEU A 29 11.50 -15.11 -14.52
CA LEU A 29 12.51 -16.18 -14.50
C LEU A 29 11.98 -17.45 -15.21
N TYR A 30 10.74 -17.83 -14.90
CA TYR A 30 10.11 -19.02 -15.49
C TYR A 30 9.75 -18.87 -16.97
N ALA A 31 9.25 -17.70 -17.40
CA ALA A 31 8.72 -17.53 -18.76
C ALA A 31 9.77 -17.12 -19.79
N TYR A 32 10.87 -16.49 -19.34
CA TYR A 32 11.93 -15.95 -20.18
C TYR A 32 13.27 -16.67 -20.03
N ASP A 33 13.34 -17.70 -19.18
CA ASP A 33 14.55 -18.51 -18.92
C ASP A 33 15.76 -17.61 -18.63
N THR A 34 15.59 -16.69 -17.68
CA THR A 34 16.63 -15.74 -17.27
C THR A 34 17.25 -16.22 -15.95
N ASP A 35 18.58 -16.17 -15.84
CA ASP A 35 19.29 -16.60 -14.62
C ASP A 35 19.57 -15.44 -13.64
N ASP A 36 19.50 -14.20 -14.13
CA ASP A 36 19.73 -13.00 -13.32
C ASP A 36 18.42 -12.41 -12.78
N ILE A 37 18.38 -12.22 -11.46
CA ILE A 37 17.23 -11.68 -10.75
C ILE A 37 16.98 -10.21 -11.15
N GLY A 38 18.04 -9.42 -11.36
CA GLY A 38 17.91 -8.00 -11.71
C GLY A 38 17.23 -7.81 -13.07
N SER A 39 17.71 -8.55 -14.06
CA SER A 39 17.14 -8.62 -15.40
C SER A 39 15.70 -9.12 -15.37
N ALA A 40 15.41 -10.17 -14.59
CA ALA A 40 14.05 -10.70 -14.43
C ALA A 40 13.08 -9.67 -13.83
N ALA A 41 13.52 -8.88 -12.84
CA ALA A 41 12.71 -7.83 -12.24
C ALA A 41 12.37 -6.72 -13.27
N GLN A 42 13.34 -6.32 -14.09
CA GLN A 42 13.09 -5.35 -15.17
C GLN A 42 12.14 -5.90 -16.24
N ILE A 43 12.34 -7.15 -16.65
CA ILE A 43 11.45 -7.84 -17.61
C ILE A 43 10.02 -7.94 -17.07
N ALA A 44 9.87 -8.23 -15.77
CA ALA A 44 8.57 -8.28 -15.12
C ALA A 44 7.87 -6.92 -15.15
N TYR A 45 8.57 -5.85 -14.75
CA TYR A 45 8.05 -4.49 -14.79
C TYR A 45 7.58 -4.10 -16.20
N GLU A 46 8.43 -4.30 -17.21
CA GLU A 46 8.09 -3.99 -18.59
C GLU A 46 6.89 -4.80 -19.10
N ASN A 47 6.82 -6.09 -18.77
CA ASN A 47 5.71 -6.94 -19.19
C ASN A 47 4.40 -6.51 -18.54
N LEU A 48 4.39 -6.18 -17.25
CA LEU A 48 3.18 -5.73 -16.56
C LEU A 48 2.63 -4.44 -17.17
N ILE A 49 3.50 -3.49 -17.55
CA ILE A 49 3.08 -2.28 -18.27
C ILE A 49 2.49 -2.62 -19.65
N LYS A 50 3.18 -3.46 -20.43
CA LYS A 50 2.75 -3.83 -21.78
C LYS A 50 1.45 -4.66 -21.78
N LEU A 51 1.20 -5.42 -20.71
CA LEU A 51 0.08 -6.35 -20.58
C LEU A 51 -1.03 -5.85 -19.66
N ASP A 52 -0.99 -4.59 -19.20
CA ASP A 52 -1.95 -4.01 -18.25
C ASP A 52 -3.41 -4.27 -18.65
N SER A 53 -3.76 -4.06 -19.92
CA SER A 53 -5.11 -4.33 -20.43
C SER A 53 -5.54 -5.80 -20.34
N HIS A 54 -4.59 -6.73 -20.57
CA HIS A 54 -4.84 -8.16 -20.48
C HIS A 54 -4.95 -8.62 -19.03
N VAL A 55 -4.11 -8.07 -18.14
CA VAL A 55 -4.19 -8.30 -16.70
C VAL A 55 -5.56 -7.85 -16.18
N LYS A 56 -6.00 -6.64 -16.52
CA LYS A 56 -7.35 -6.13 -16.17
C LYS A 56 -8.45 -7.05 -16.67
N THR A 57 -8.42 -7.44 -17.94
CA THR A 57 -9.41 -8.36 -18.52
C THR A 57 -9.44 -9.72 -17.79
N LEU A 58 -8.28 -10.24 -17.39
CA LEU A 58 -8.19 -11.51 -16.65
C LEU A 58 -8.70 -11.36 -15.21
N MET A 59 -8.41 -10.24 -14.55
CA MET A 59 -8.94 -9.92 -13.22
C MET A 59 -10.46 -9.76 -13.24
N GLU A 60 -11.00 -9.05 -14.23
CA GLU A 60 -12.44 -8.91 -14.46
C GLU A 60 -13.12 -10.27 -14.67
N LYS A 61 -12.53 -11.15 -15.49
CA LYS A 61 -13.01 -12.53 -15.66
C LYS A 61 -12.99 -13.36 -14.37
N LYS A 62 -12.09 -13.03 -13.45
CA LYS A 62 -12.00 -13.64 -12.11
C LYS A 62 -12.92 -12.96 -11.08
N GLY A 63 -13.69 -11.96 -11.49
CA GLY A 63 -14.66 -11.25 -10.66
C GLY A 63 -14.11 -10.02 -9.96
N LEU A 64 -12.83 -9.66 -10.16
CA LEU A 64 -12.24 -8.40 -9.68
C LEU A 64 -12.54 -7.29 -10.69
N SER A 65 -13.82 -6.97 -10.85
CA SER A 65 -14.26 -5.86 -11.69
C SER A 65 -14.33 -4.56 -10.88
N LEU A 66 -14.29 -3.42 -11.57
CA LEU A 66 -14.53 -2.12 -10.96
C LEU A 66 -15.90 -2.06 -10.28
N GLY A 67 -16.93 -2.68 -10.88
CA GLY A 67 -18.27 -2.76 -10.28
C GLY A 67 -18.23 -3.44 -8.92
N ARG A 68 -17.62 -4.63 -8.82
CA ARG A 68 -17.49 -5.33 -7.54
C ARG A 68 -16.71 -4.52 -6.50
N LEU A 69 -15.71 -3.77 -6.93
CA LEU A 69 -14.94 -2.92 -6.03
C LEU A 69 -15.79 -1.80 -5.42
N VAL A 70 -16.69 -1.21 -6.22
CA VAL A 70 -17.66 -0.21 -5.77
C VAL A 70 -18.70 -0.86 -4.86
N ASP A 71 -19.20 -2.05 -5.20
CA ASP A 71 -20.18 -2.77 -4.36
C ASP A 71 -19.61 -3.06 -2.96
N VAL A 72 -18.36 -3.56 -2.89
CA VAL A 72 -17.68 -3.81 -1.60
C VAL A 72 -17.41 -2.52 -0.82
N LEU A 73 -17.18 -1.41 -1.53
CA LEU A 73 -17.01 -0.11 -0.90
C LEU A 73 -18.32 0.37 -0.27
N ASP A 74 -19.44 0.18 -0.97
CA ASP A 74 -20.79 0.52 -0.48
C ASP A 74 -21.16 -0.33 0.74
N ASP A 75 -20.96 -1.64 0.68
CA ASP A 75 -21.13 -2.56 1.82
C ASP A 75 -20.28 -2.11 3.04
N GLY A 76 -19.05 -1.67 2.80
CA GLY A 76 -18.16 -1.16 3.83
C GLY A 76 -18.61 0.16 4.48
N LEU A 77 -19.33 1.00 3.74
CA LEU A 77 -19.95 2.23 4.25
C LEU A 77 -21.19 1.94 5.11
N GLU A 78 -21.79 0.77 4.97
CA GLU A 78 -22.90 0.29 5.77
C GLU A 78 -22.50 -0.66 6.92
N ALA A 79 -21.19 -0.89 7.12
CA ALA A 79 -20.68 -1.85 8.10
C ALA A 79 -21.27 -1.69 9.52
N ASN A 80 -21.73 -2.80 10.10
CA ASN A 80 -22.25 -2.88 11.47
C ASN A 80 -21.32 -3.74 12.35
N ARG A 81 -21.27 -3.42 13.64
CA ARG A 81 -20.66 -4.27 14.66
C ARG A 81 -21.71 -4.84 15.57
N VAL A 82 -21.55 -6.10 15.93
CA VAL A 82 -22.41 -6.77 16.91
C VAL A 82 -21.91 -6.42 18.31
N ILE A 83 -22.79 -5.86 19.15
CA ILE A 83 -22.52 -5.59 20.57
C ILE A 83 -23.42 -6.51 21.40
N SER A 84 -22.81 -7.26 22.33
CA SER A 84 -23.55 -8.04 23.32
C SER A 84 -23.97 -7.12 24.46
N ALA A 85 -25.27 -6.90 24.62
CA ALA A 85 -25.81 -6.18 25.77
C ALA A 85 -26.11 -7.16 26.91
N VAL A 86 -25.34 -7.12 28.00
CA VAL A 86 -25.69 -7.85 29.22
C VAL A 86 -26.63 -6.96 30.04
N ASN A 87 -27.90 -7.35 30.13
CA ASN A 87 -28.92 -6.61 30.87
C ASN A 87 -28.73 -6.80 32.39
N THR A 88 -28.10 -5.86 33.09
CA THR A 88 -27.81 -5.92 34.54
C THR A 88 -29.01 -5.54 35.44
N GLY A 89 -30.21 -5.35 34.89
CA GLY A 89 -31.32 -4.69 35.59
C GLY A 89 -32.49 -5.55 36.10
N LYS A 90 -32.64 -6.83 35.70
CA LYS A 90 -33.79 -7.66 36.15
C LYS A 90 -33.37 -9.09 36.42
N GLN A 91 -33.90 -9.63 37.52
CA GLN A 91 -33.68 -10.95 38.10
C GLN A 91 -33.35 -12.06 37.10
N ALA A 92 -32.29 -12.79 37.44
CA ALA A 92 -31.80 -13.97 36.74
C ALA A 92 -32.91 -15.02 36.49
N SER A 93 -33.31 -15.15 35.23
CA SER A 93 -33.81 -16.41 34.69
C SER A 93 -33.38 -16.53 33.23
N GLY A 94 -32.43 -17.44 32.96
CA GLY A 94 -32.02 -17.84 31.61
C GLY A 94 -31.25 -16.76 30.84
N ALA A 95 -29.97 -17.01 30.56
CA ALA A 95 -29.13 -16.12 29.76
C ALA A 95 -29.70 -15.93 28.34
N THR A 96 -30.43 -14.85 28.09
CA THR A 96 -30.72 -14.34 26.74
C THR A 96 -29.72 -13.24 26.44
N SER A 97 -28.59 -13.61 25.85
CA SER A 97 -27.66 -12.64 25.26
C SER A 97 -28.32 -12.07 24.00
N ASP A 98 -28.92 -10.89 24.11
CA ASP A 98 -29.44 -10.17 22.94
C ASP A 98 -28.26 -9.49 22.21
N PHE A 99 -28.08 -9.88 20.95
CA PHE A 99 -27.10 -9.27 20.05
C PHE A 99 -27.73 -8.07 19.37
N ILE A 100 -27.19 -6.87 19.61
CA ILE A 100 -27.64 -5.64 18.95
C ILE A 100 -26.62 -5.29 17.86
N GLU A 101 -27.10 -5.11 16.64
CA GLU A 101 -26.30 -4.57 15.54
C GLU A 101 -26.25 -3.05 15.64
N VAL A 102 -25.06 -2.51 15.80
CA VAL A 102 -24.81 -1.07 15.89
C VAL A 102 -23.90 -0.66 14.74
N PRO A 103 -24.15 0.48 14.06
CA PRO A 103 -23.25 1.02 13.06
C PRO A 103 -21.79 1.10 13.54
N ASP A 104 -20.87 0.48 12.79
CA ASP A 104 -19.43 0.58 13.06
C ASP A 104 -18.85 1.80 12.36
N HIS A 105 -18.98 2.97 13.00
CA HIS A 105 -18.44 4.21 12.45
C HIS A 105 -16.92 4.18 12.19
N ALA A 106 -16.15 3.37 12.92
CA ALA A 106 -14.71 3.29 12.74
C ALA A 106 -14.35 2.57 11.44
N VAL A 107 -15.05 1.47 11.13
CA VAL A 107 -14.88 0.76 9.86
C VAL A 107 -15.40 1.62 8.70
N ARG A 108 -16.62 2.17 8.82
CA ARG A 108 -17.22 3.03 7.79
C ARG A 108 -16.33 4.22 7.43
N HIS A 109 -15.69 4.84 8.43
CA HIS A 109 -14.76 5.96 8.18
C HIS A 109 -13.55 5.55 7.34
N LYS A 110 -12.97 4.36 7.55
CA LYS A 110 -11.83 3.87 6.74
C LYS A 110 -12.22 3.65 5.27
N PHE A 111 -13.42 3.10 5.04
CA PHE A 111 -13.96 2.96 3.68
C PHE A 111 -14.20 4.33 3.04
N LEU A 112 -14.77 5.29 3.79
CA LEU A 112 -14.95 6.67 3.34
C LEU A 112 -13.62 7.36 2.99
N GLU A 113 -12.58 7.20 3.82
CA GLU A 113 -11.24 7.73 3.52
C GLU A 113 -10.67 7.13 2.24
N THR A 114 -10.83 5.82 2.05
CA THR A 114 -10.36 5.10 0.85
C THR A 114 -11.08 5.63 -0.39
N ALA A 115 -12.40 5.80 -0.32
CA ALA A 115 -13.20 6.42 -1.37
C ALA A 115 -12.74 7.86 -1.67
N GLY A 116 -12.50 8.65 -0.62
CA GLY A 116 -12.02 10.03 -0.74
C GLY A 116 -10.65 10.14 -1.39
N LYS A 117 -9.73 9.19 -1.13
CA LYS A 117 -8.43 9.08 -1.81
C LYS A 117 -8.60 8.78 -3.29
N TRP A 118 -9.50 7.87 -3.64
CA TRP A 118 -9.74 7.50 -5.05
C TRP A 118 -10.40 8.64 -5.84
N LEU A 119 -11.27 9.42 -5.20
CA LEU A 119 -11.91 10.59 -5.81
C LEU A 119 -11.01 11.84 -5.82
N GLY A 120 -9.85 11.81 -5.16
CA GLY A 120 -8.93 12.95 -5.10
C GLY A 120 -9.47 14.15 -4.30
N VAL A 121 -10.42 13.94 -3.39
CA VAL A 121 -11.06 15.01 -2.59
C VAL A 121 -10.22 15.41 -1.38
N GLN A 122 -9.24 14.57 -0.99
CA GLN A 122 -8.40 14.85 0.17
C GLN A 122 -7.39 15.97 -0.12
N LYS A 123 -7.38 16.97 0.77
CA LYS A 123 -6.29 17.93 0.87
C LYS A 123 -5.06 17.18 1.36
N GLU A 124 -3.98 17.18 0.59
CA GLU A 124 -2.71 16.62 1.08
C GLU A 124 -2.34 17.33 2.38
N ALA A 125 -2.12 16.55 3.45
CA ALA A 125 -1.62 17.11 4.68
C ALA A 125 -0.19 17.59 4.41
N ASP A 126 0.07 18.88 4.64
CA ASP A 126 1.40 19.45 4.54
C ASP A 126 2.35 18.65 5.46
N VAL A 127 3.21 17.83 4.85
CA VAL A 127 4.19 17.03 5.59
C VAL A 127 5.27 18.00 6.08
N ASN A 128 5.15 18.43 7.34
CA ASN A 128 6.16 19.25 7.98
C ASN A 128 7.37 18.36 8.35
N ILE A 129 8.29 18.17 7.39
CA ILE A 129 9.53 17.44 7.62
C ILE A 129 10.48 18.34 8.41
N GLN A 130 10.51 18.18 9.74
CA GLN A 130 11.59 18.72 10.55
C GLN A 130 12.86 17.90 10.34
N VAL A 131 13.71 18.33 9.42
CA VAL A 131 15.06 17.78 9.28
C VAL A 131 15.91 18.27 10.43
N ASN A 132 16.28 17.37 11.34
CA ASN A 132 17.20 17.67 12.43
C ASN A 132 18.64 17.70 11.87
N VAL A 133 19.09 18.87 11.41
CA VAL A 133 20.38 19.08 10.71
C VAL A 133 21.60 18.69 11.56
N LYS A 134 21.44 18.52 12.88
CA LYS A 134 22.50 18.10 13.82
C LYS A 134 23.09 16.71 13.56
N GLN A 135 22.40 15.81 12.85
CA GLN A 135 22.90 14.45 12.58
C GLN A 135 23.65 14.29 11.25
N ILE A 136 23.49 15.21 10.30
CA ILE A 136 24.05 15.08 8.93
C ILE A 136 25.43 15.74 8.82
N LEU A 137 25.60 16.89 9.47
CA LEU A 137 26.91 17.51 9.63
C LEU A 137 27.44 17.02 10.98
N GLY A 138 28.46 16.15 10.97
CA GLY A 138 29.14 15.59 12.16
C GLY A 138 29.77 16.66 13.07
N GLY A 139 28.94 17.53 13.62
CA GLY A 139 29.31 18.69 14.40
C GLY A 139 29.70 18.26 15.79
N LYS A 140 31.01 18.29 16.07
CA LYS A 140 31.56 18.35 17.42
C LYS A 140 30.79 19.40 18.22
N THR A 141 30.34 18.99 19.41
CA THR A 141 29.73 19.90 20.38
C THR A 141 30.81 20.85 20.87
N VAL A 142 30.81 22.09 20.39
CA VAL A 142 31.56 23.18 21.04
C VAL A 142 30.61 23.78 22.08
N ARG A 143 30.86 23.47 23.36
CA ARG A 143 30.31 24.25 24.47
C ARG A 143 31.19 25.48 24.63
N SER A 144 30.69 26.64 24.20
CA SER A 144 31.24 27.92 24.62
C SER A 144 30.48 28.35 25.86
N ASN A 145 31.15 28.30 27.01
CA ASN A 145 30.89 29.24 28.08
C ASN A 145 32.12 30.12 28.15
N ASP A 146 31.88 31.42 27.97
CA ASP A 146 32.78 32.53 28.30
C ASP A 146 33.95 32.81 27.33
N GLY A 147 33.70 33.83 26.51
CA GLY A 147 34.65 34.85 26.04
C GLY A 147 36.10 34.46 25.81
N ASP A 148 36.40 33.94 24.62
CA ASP A 148 37.46 34.46 23.73
C ASP A 148 37.63 33.51 22.54
N THR A 149 37.29 34.01 21.35
CA THR A 149 37.52 33.28 20.10
C THR A 149 39.00 33.35 19.77
N GLN A 150 39.73 32.25 19.96
CA GLN A 150 41.05 32.07 19.34
C GLN A 150 40.94 31.03 18.22
N ILE A 151 41.12 31.51 16.99
CA ILE A 151 41.25 30.70 15.78
C ILE A 151 42.72 30.29 15.75
N VAL A 152 43.02 29.00 15.91
CA VAL A 152 44.39 28.50 15.74
C VAL A 152 44.49 27.94 14.32
N GLU A 153 45.19 28.67 13.45
CA GLU A 153 45.58 28.21 12.12
C GLU A 153 46.47 26.97 12.26
N ALA A 154 46.14 25.91 11.53
CA ALA A 154 46.98 24.72 11.48
C ALA A 154 48.14 24.99 10.50
N GLU A 155 49.35 25.14 11.03
CA GLU A 155 50.58 25.06 10.25
C GLU A 155 50.66 23.68 9.58
N GLN A 156 50.87 23.71 8.26
CA GLN A 156 51.25 22.54 7.48
C GLN A 156 52.75 22.31 7.68
N GLU A 157 53.14 21.14 8.19
CA GLU A 157 54.51 20.64 8.06
C GLU A 157 54.57 19.59 6.94
N ASP A 158 55.65 19.71 6.15
CA ASP A 158 56.00 18.94 4.95
C ASP A 158 56.23 17.44 5.19
#